data_AF-A0A227I8Y5-F1
#
_entry.id   AF-A0A227I8Y5-F1
#
_cell.length_a   1.000
_cell.length_b   1.000
_cell.length_c   1.000
_cell.angle_alpha   90.00
_cell.angle_beta   90.00
_cell.angle_gamma   90.00
#
_symmetry.space_group_name_H-M   'P 1'
#
loop_
_entity.id
_entity.type
_entity.pdbx_description
1 polymer ?
#
loop_
_entity_poly.entity_id
_entity_poly.type
_entity_poly.pdbx_seq_one_letter_code
_entity_poly.pdbx_strand_id
1 'polypeptide(L)' 'MSDQNNSQTSYVPDVKRSKGISPLWLLPILTMVLAGWLVVKSIHDAGQRVQIYFSDAAGLVAGRTTIRYQGLEVGM' A
#
# COMPACT_ATOMS: atom_id res chain seq x y z
N MET A 1 -0.36 -72.43 -29.32
CA MET A 1 -1.39 -71.49 -28.81
C MET A 1 -1.00 -71.18 -27.37
N SER A 2 -0.77 -69.96 -26.90
CA SER A 2 -1.11 -68.61 -27.39
C SER A 2 -0.34 -67.61 -26.52
N ASP A 3 0.54 -66.79 -27.11
CA ASP A 3 1.22 -65.69 -26.42
C ASP A 3 0.25 -64.53 -26.21
N GLN A 4 -0.15 -64.30 -24.96
CA GLN A 4 -1.00 -63.18 -24.56
C GLN A 4 -0.13 -61.93 -24.33
N ASN A 5 0.12 -61.18 -25.40
CA ASN A 5 0.81 -59.89 -25.34
C ASN A 5 -0.18 -58.82 -24.82
N ASN A 6 -0.13 -58.54 -23.52
CA ASN A 6 -0.93 -57.49 -22.88
C ASN A 6 -0.29 -56.12 -23.15
N SER A 7 -0.62 -55.51 -24.29
CA SER A 7 -0.24 -54.14 -24.62
C SER A 7 -1.05 -53.15 -23.79
N GLN A 8 -0.58 -52.90 -22.55
CA GLN A 8 -1.03 -51.79 -21.73
C GLN A 8 -0.55 -50.48 -22.36
N THR A 9 -1.45 -49.79 -23.06
CA THR A 9 -1.23 -48.43 -23.56
C THR A 9 -1.11 -47.48 -22.36
N SER A 10 0.13 -47.20 -21.97
CA SER A 10 0.44 -46.20 -20.95
C SER A 10 -0.01 -44.83 -21.45
N TYR A 11 -1.08 -44.30 -20.86
CA TYR A 11 -1.55 -42.96 -21.11
C TYR A 11 -0.52 -41.97 -20.54
N VAL A 12 0.35 -41.46 -21.41
CA VAL A 12 1.30 -40.41 -21.05
C VAL A 12 0.54 -39.08 -21.04
N PRO A 13 0.47 -38.37 -19.90
CA PRO A 13 -0.23 -37.10 -19.84
C PRO A 13 0.47 -36.05 -20.71
N ASP A 14 -0.29 -35.39 -21.59
CA ASP A 14 0.17 -34.21 -22.33
C ASP A 14 0.31 -33.02 -21.36
N VAL A 15 1.52 -32.84 -20.84
CA VAL A 15 1.84 -31.75 -19.90
C VAL A 15 1.91 -30.43 -20.68
N LYS A 16 0.75 -29.80 -20.87
CA LYS A 16 0.70 -28.42 -21.36
C LYS A 16 1.20 -27.48 -20.26
N ARG A 17 2.41 -26.94 -20.43
CA ARG A 17 2.94 -25.86 -19.58
C ARG A 17 2.03 -24.64 -19.69
N SER A 18 1.25 -24.36 -18.65
CA SER A 18 0.57 -23.08 -18.47
C SER A 18 1.62 -21.99 -18.24
N LYS A 19 2.01 -21.31 -19.32
CA LYS A 19 3.02 -20.24 -19.32
C LYS A 19 2.44 -18.84 -19.01
N GLY A 20 1.20 -18.77 -18.53
CA GLY A 20 0.55 -17.50 -18.20
C GLY A 20 0.70 -17.14 -16.73
N ILE A 21 1.06 -15.89 -16.46
CA ILE A 21 0.83 -15.30 -15.13
C ILE A 21 -0.69 -15.31 -14.93
N SER A 22 -1.15 -15.98 -13.86
CA SER A 22 -2.58 -16.08 -13.58
C SER A 22 -3.18 -14.66 -13.46
N PRO A 23 -4.36 -14.38 -14.03
CA PRO A 23 -5.06 -13.10 -13.86
C PRO A 23 -5.27 -12.72 -12.38
N LEU A 24 -5.20 -13.70 -11.47
CA LEU A 24 -5.23 -13.48 -10.02
C LEU A 24 -4.07 -12.60 -9.52
N TRP A 25 -2.98 -12.45 -10.29
CA TRP A 25 -1.86 -11.57 -9.96
C TRP A 25 -2.17 -10.07 -10.14
N LEU A 26 -3.33 -9.71 -10.72
CA LEU A 26 -3.84 -8.34 -10.66
C LEU A 26 -4.16 -7.90 -9.23
N LEU A 27 -4.62 -8.82 -8.38
CA LEU A 27 -4.95 -8.52 -7.00
C LEU A 27 -3.75 -7.98 -6.21
N PRO A 28 -2.58 -8.68 -6.17
CA PRO A 28 -1.41 -8.15 -5.47
C PRO A 28 -0.84 -6.88 -6.09
N ILE A 29 -0.92 -6.70 -7.40
CA ILE A 29 -0.52 -5.44 -8.03
C ILE A 29 -1.45 -4.31 -7.56
N LEU A 30 -2.75 -4.53 -7.58
CA LEU A 30 -3.73 -3.52 -7.21
C LEU A 30 -3.56 -3.09 -5.75
N THR A 31 -3.36 -4.04 -4.84
CA THR A 31 -3.10 -3.72 -3.43
C THR A 31 -1.79 -2.97 -3.24
N MET A 32 -0.74 -3.34 -3.97
CA MET A 32 0.55 -2.64 -3.93
C MET A 32 0.41 -1.17 -4.40
N VAL A 33 -0.35 -0.93 -5.47
CA VAL A 33 -0.62 0.42 -5.98
C VAL A 33 -1.41 1.24 -4.96
N LEU A 34 -2.49 0.68 -4.40
CA LEU A 34 -3.31 1.38 -3.40
C LEU A 34 -2.52 1.70 -2.12
N ALA A 35 -1.70 0.77 -1.64
CA ALA A 35 -0.85 0.97 -0.48
C ALA A 35 0.18 2.08 -0.73
N GLY A 36 0.87 2.04 -1.87
CA GLY A 36 1.82 3.09 -2.26
C GLY A 36 1.16 4.46 -2.37
N TRP A 37 -0.03 4.52 -2.97
CA TRP A 37 -0.80 5.75 -3.08
C TRP A 37 -1.17 6.32 -1.71
N LEU A 38 -1.63 5.49 -0.77
CA LEU A 38 -1.97 5.95 0.58
C LEU A 38 -0.78 6.51 1.34
N VAL A 39 0.41 5.92 1.17
CA VAL A 39 1.64 6.44 1.78
C VAL A 39 1.97 7.83 1.24
N VAL A 40 1.97 8.00 -0.09
CA VAL A 40 2.22 9.30 -0.72
C VAL A 40 1.17 10.32 -0.29
N LYS A 41 -0.11 9.94 -0.30
CA LYS A 41 -1.22 10.79 0.15
C LYS A 41 -1.05 11.19 1.61
N SER A 42 -0.70 10.26 2.49
CA SER A 42 -0.49 10.54 3.91
C SER A 42 0.66 11.52 4.13
N ILE A 43 1.73 11.42 3.34
CA ILE A 43 2.87 12.33 3.44
C ILE A 43 2.48 13.73 2.97
N HIS A 44 1.72 13.83 1.88
CA HIS A 44 1.24 15.12 1.37
C HIS A 44 0.20 15.77 2.29
N ASP A 45 -0.73 14.98 2.85
CA ASP A 45 -1.82 15.48 3.71
C ASP A 45 -1.35 15.82 5.12
N ALA A 46 -0.28 15.19 5.64
CA ALA A 46 0.21 15.42 7.00
C ALA A 46 0.68 16.86 7.27
N GLY A 47 0.82 17.69 6.24
CA GLY A 47 1.24 19.08 6.37
C GLY A 47 2.66 19.25 6.91
N GLN A 48 3.09 20.50 7.07
CA GLN A 48 4.42 20.82 7.59
C GLN A 48 4.36 21.12 9.09
N ARG A 49 5.20 20.45 9.89
CA ARG A 49 5.39 20.79 11.31
C ARG A 49 6.22 22.07 11.41
N VAL A 50 5.60 23.14 11.89
CA VAL A 50 6.25 24.44 12.12
C VAL A 50 6.64 24.53 13.60
N GLN A 51 7.90 24.87 13.87
CA GLN A 51 8.41 25.16 15.20
C GLN A 51 8.81 26.64 15.24
N ILE A 52 8.28 27.37 16.22
CA ILE A 52 8.50 28.80 16.38
C ILE A 52 9.23 29.02 17.70
N TYR A 53 10.34 29.74 17.66
CA TYR A 53 11.09 30.12 18.85
C TYR A 53 10.72 31.54 19.26
N PHE A 54 10.38 31.71 20.53
CA PHE A 54 10.10 33.01 21.12
C PHE A 54 11.22 33.37 22.10
N SER A 55 11.63 34.63 22.10
CA SER A 55 12.59 35.16 23.08
C SER A 55 11.99 35.30 24.48
N ASP A 56 10.68 35.55 24.56
CA ASP A 56 9.88 35.56 25.78
C ASP A 56 8.50 34.97 25.45
N ALA A 57 8.03 34.06 26.30
CA ALA A 57 6.78 33.31 26.14
C ALA A 57 5.86 33.47 27.36
N ALA A 58 6.08 34.48 28.21
CA ALA A 58 5.29 34.70 29.41
C ALA A 58 3.78 34.77 29.11
N GLY A 59 3.03 33.85 29.72
CA GLY A 59 1.56 33.77 29.57
C GLY A 59 1.07 32.87 28.43
N LEU A 60 1.95 32.32 27.58
CA LEU A 60 1.56 31.31 26.60
C LEU A 60 1.37 29.95 27.28
N VAL A 61 0.24 29.29 26.99
CA VAL A 61 -0.04 27.94 27.50
C VAL A 61 -0.44 27.04 26.35
N ALA A 62 0.29 25.93 26.19
CA ALA A 62 0.01 24.92 25.18
C ALA A 62 -1.46 24.45 25.27
N GLY A 63 -2.16 24.44 24.14
CA GLY A 63 -3.57 24.02 24.05
C GLY A 63 -4.58 24.99 24.67
N ARG A 64 -4.15 26.18 25.14
CA ARG A 64 -5.04 27.25 25.61
C ARG A 64 -4.83 28.58 24.89
N THR A 65 -3.74 28.73 24.14
CA THR A 65 -3.47 29.93 23.34
C THR A 65 -3.65 29.61 21.87
N THR A 66 -4.65 30.21 21.21
CA THR A 66 -4.93 29.96 19.80
C THR A 66 -3.86 30.56 18.89
N ILE A 67 -3.49 29.83 17.85
CA ILE A 67 -2.56 30.31 16.82
C ILE A 67 -3.39 31.00 15.73
N ARG A 68 -3.09 32.26 15.45
CA ARG A 68 -3.77 33.05 14.41
C ARG A 68 -2.79 33.49 13.33
N TYR A 69 -3.14 33.29 12.08
CA TYR A 69 -2.43 33.79 10.92
C TYR A 69 -3.34 34.75 10.16
N GLN A 70 -2.91 36.01 10.02
CA GLN A 70 -3.68 37.07 9.33
C GLN A 70 -5.13 37.22 9.86
N GLY A 71 -5.33 37.04 11.17
CA GLY A 71 -6.64 37.15 11.82
C GLY A 71 -7.49 35.86 11.81
N LEU A 72 -7.10 34.85 11.02
CA LEU A 72 -7.76 33.54 10.95
C LEU A 72 -7.12 32.58 11.96
N GLU A 73 -7.95 31.83 12.69
CA GLU A 73 -7.49 30.76 13.57
C GLU A 73 -7.01 29.57 12.75
N VAL A 74 -5.77 29.16 12.95
CA VAL A 74 -5.13 28.05 12.21
C VAL A 74 -4.85 26.85 13.12
N GLY A 75 -5.03 26.98 14.43
CA GLY A 75 -4.83 25.90 15.39
C GLY A 75 -4.88 26.38 16.85
N MET A 76 -4.65 25.44 17.77
CA MET A 76 -4.61 25.61 19.22
C MET A 76 -3.39 24.92 19.82
#